data_AF-A0A366ZR64-F1
#
_entry.id   AF-A0A366ZR64-F1
#
_cell.length_a   1.000
_cell.length_b   1.000
_cell.length_c   1.000
_cell.angle_alpha   90.00
_cell.angle_beta   90.00
_cell.angle_gamma   90.00
#
_symmetry.space_group_name_H-M   'P 1'
#
loop_
_entity.id
_entity.type
_entity.pdbx_description
1 polymer ?
#
loop_
_entity_poly.entity_id
_entity_poly.type
_entity_poly.pdbx_seq_one_letter_code
_entity_poly.pdbx_strand_id
1 'polypeptide(L)' 'SNDQRAAALAPWIEHYNTQRRHSALGGQPPVSRLAPT' A
#
# COMPACT_ATOMS: atom_id res chain seq x y z
N SER A 1 1.63 -22.46 -2.51
CA SER A 1 0.43 -22.63 -1.66
C SER A 1 -0.23 -21.28 -1.41
N ASN A 2 -1.52 -21.26 -1.08
CA ASN A 2 -2.17 -20.05 -0.56
C ASN A 2 -1.49 -19.55 0.72
N ASP A 3 -0.89 -20.43 1.52
CA ASP A 3 -0.18 -20.07 2.76
C ASP A 3 1.00 -19.14 2.51
N GLN A 4 1.76 -19.38 1.44
CA GLN A 4 2.89 -18.52 1.05
C GLN A 4 2.43 -17.12 0.64
N ARG A 5 1.27 -17.03 -0.03
CA ARG A 5 0.68 -15.73 -0.42
C ARG A 5 0.15 -14.98 0.80
N ALA A 6 -0.48 -15.70 1.73
CA ALA A 6 -0.97 -15.12 2.99
C ALA A 6 0.19 -14.56 3.83
N ALA A 7 1.29 -15.31 3.95
CA ALA A 7 2.49 -14.87 4.65
C ALA A 7 3.12 -13.61 4.02
N ALA A 8 3.11 -13.50 2.69
CA ALA A 8 3.63 -12.33 1.98
C ALA A 8 2.69 -11.12 1.98
N LEU A 9 1.40 -11.31 2.30
CA LEU A 9 0.38 -10.27 2.16
C LEU A 9 0.57 -9.14 3.17
N ALA A 10 0.86 -9.47 4.43
CA ALA A 10 1.03 -8.49 5.50
C ALA A 10 2.11 -7.43 5.17
N PRO A 11 3.37 -7.79 4.88
CA PRO A 11 4.39 -6.80 4.51
C PRO A 11 4.08 -6.10 3.18
N TRP A 12 3.36 -6.75 2.26
CA TRP A 12 2.96 -6.14 1.00
C TRP A 12 1.94 -5.01 1.17
N ILE A 13 0.95 -5.18 2.04
CA ILE A 13 -0.09 -4.17 2.31
C ILE A 13 0.53 -2.88 2.85
N GLU A 14 1.49 -3.00 3.77
CA GLU A 14 2.19 -1.84 4.33
C GLU A 14 2.95 -1.07 3.24
N HIS A 15 3.75 -1.77 2.43
CA HIS A 15 4.48 -1.15 1.33
C HIS A 15 3.52 -0.48 0.32
N TYR A 16 2.43 -1.15 -0.05
CA TYR A 16 1.45 -0.62 -1.00
C TYR A 16 0.82 0.68 -0.48
N ASN A 17 0.34 0.68 0.76
CA ASN A 17 -0.38 1.82 1.30
C ASN A 17 0.53 3.02 1.63
N THR A 18 1.80 2.77 1.99
CA THR A 18 2.69 3.81 2.54
C THR A 18 3.79 4.27 1.60
N GLN A 19 4.20 3.45 0.62
CA GLN A 19 5.40 3.72 -0.20
C GLN A 19 5.15 3.67 -1.70
N ARG A 20 4.21 2.85 -2.18
CA ARG A 20 3.99 2.67 -3.61
C ARG A 20 3.42 3.94 -4.25
N ARG A 21 4.12 4.50 -5.23
CA ARG A 21 3.70 5.69 -5.96
C ARG A 21 2.58 5.39 -6.95
N HIS A 22 1.55 6.24 -6.97
CA HIS A 22 0.44 6.16 -7.93
C HIS A 22 0.40 7.38 -8.84
N SER A 23 0.35 7.16 -10.17
CA SER A 23 0.27 8.24 -11.16
C SER A 23 -0.97 9.11 -10.98
N ALA A 24 -2.12 8.51 -10.65
CA ALA A 24 -3.37 9.22 -10.36
C ALA A 24 -3.29 10.12 -9.11
N LEU A 25 -2.30 9.90 -8.23
CA LEU A 25 -2.04 10.71 -7.05
C LEU A 25 -0.81 11.63 -7.23
N GLY A 26 -0.41 11.92 -8.47
CA GLY A 26 0.78 12.73 -8.72
C GLY A 26 2.09 12.08 -8.23
N GLY A 27 2.12 10.75 -8.16
CA GLY A 27 3.27 10.02 -7.63
C GLY A 27 3.27 9.84 -6.12
N GLN A 28 2.20 10.22 -5.41
CA GLN A 28 2.06 9.99 -3.98
C GLN A 28 1.54 8.57 -3.66
N PRO A 29 1.80 8.06 -2.45
CA PRO A 29 1.23 6.79 -1.99
C PRO A 29 -0.25 6.91 -1.61
N PRO A 30 -0.99 5.78 -1.52
CA PRO A 30 -2.42 5.78 -1.21
C PRO A 30 -2.78 6.49 0.10
N VAL A 31 -1.93 6.37 1.13
CA VAL A 31 -2.13 7.01 2.44
C VAL A 31 -2.24 8.54 2.35
N SER A 32 -1.67 9.17 1.31
CA SER A 32 -1.75 10.62 1.11
C SER A 32 -3.17 11.14 0.83
N ARG A 33 -4.15 10.25 0.61
CA ARG A 33 -5.56 10.62 0.42
C ARG A 33 -6.32 10.85 1.73
N LEU A 34 -5.75 10.46 2.86
CA LEU A 34 -6.45 10.56 4.15
C LEU A 34 -6.49 12.01 4.63
N ALA A 35 -7.65 12.46 5.07
CA ALA A 35 -7.80 13.77 5.70
C ALA A 35 -7.31 13.71 7.17
N PRO A 36 -6.79 14.82 7.72
CA PRO A 36 -6.59 14.94 9.17
C PRO A 36 -7.90 14.73 9.93
N THR A 37 -7.82 14.11 11.11
CA THR A 37 -8.94 13.92 12.04
C THR A 37 -9.18 15.13 12.93
#